data_AF-A0A3F3A6R9-F1
#
_entry.id   AF-A0A3F3A6R9-F1
#
_cell.length_a   1.000
_cell.length_b   1.000
_cell.length_c   1.000
_cell.angle_alpha   90.00
_cell.angle_beta   90.00
_cell.angle_gamma   90.00
#
_symmetry.space_group_name_H-M   'P 1'
#
loop_
_entity.id
_entity.type
_entity.pdbx_description
1 polymer ?
#
loop_
_entity_poly.entity_id
_entity_poly.type
_entity_poly.pdbx_seq_one_letter_code
_entity_poly.pdbx_strand_id
1 'polypeptide(L)'
;MDNKNNKKDIDIEDIEDIKNIDSLISLSDDCIEKTLIRIRSINALRDELIKLNLNPEGLIYFNNEVYPLLYTLTNLSTTSLNLSTSANFLSTAVYLKPKDSKIKDTLKLIYEMTEQCEDIYDSLKYKIDTLICISKKSK
;
A
#
# COMPACT_ATOMS: atom_id res chain seq x y z
N MET A 1 -41.29 -10.84 73.78
CA MET A 1 -40.63 -11.50 72.63
C MET A 1 -41.72 -12.14 71.82
N ASP A 2 -41.86 -11.78 70.54
CA ASP A 2 -42.06 -12.75 69.45
C ASP A 2 -42.11 -12.03 68.10
N ASN A 3 -41.14 -12.40 67.26
CA ASN A 3 -40.87 -11.86 65.94
C ASN A 3 -41.53 -12.80 64.92
N LYS A 4 -42.57 -12.36 64.20
CA LYS A 4 -43.13 -13.13 63.07
C LYS A 4 -42.84 -12.42 61.77
N ASN A 5 -41.74 -12.87 61.16
CA ASN A 5 -41.39 -12.67 59.75
C ASN A 5 -42.59 -12.96 58.86
N ASN A 6 -43.13 -11.93 58.21
CA ASN A 6 -44.08 -12.11 57.12
C ASN A 6 -43.29 -12.39 55.85
N LYS A 7 -42.99 -13.68 55.63
CA LYS A 7 -42.44 -14.18 54.38
C LYS A 7 -43.55 -14.04 53.34
N LYS A 8 -43.40 -13.11 52.39
CA LYS A 8 -44.28 -13.05 51.22
C LYS A 8 -44.08 -14.35 50.45
N ASP A 9 -45.11 -15.18 50.41
CA ASP A 9 -45.16 -16.35 49.53
C ASP A 9 -45.20 -15.82 48.09
N ILE A 10 -44.23 -16.26 47.28
CA ILE A 10 -44.15 -15.93 45.86
C ILE A 10 -45.10 -16.89 45.15
N ASP A 11 -46.14 -16.35 44.51
CA ASP A 11 -47.17 -17.14 43.84
C ASP A 11 -46.57 -17.84 42.60
N ILE A 12 -47.07 -19.03 42.29
CA ILE A 12 -46.52 -19.92 41.25
C ILE A 12 -46.60 -19.30 39.84
N GLU A 13 -47.52 -18.36 39.59
CA GLU A 13 -47.62 -17.57 38.35
C GLU A 13 -46.42 -16.63 38.14
N ASP A 14 -45.89 -16.03 39.22
CA ASP A 14 -44.71 -15.15 39.15
C ASP A 14 -43.46 -15.90 38.66
N ILE A 15 -43.36 -17.21 38.91
CA ILE A 15 -42.20 -18.03 38.53
C ILE A 15 -42.21 -18.37 37.02
N GLU A 16 -43.40 -18.49 36.42
CA GLU A 16 -43.56 -18.83 35.00
C GLU A 16 -43.27 -17.62 34.10
N ASP A 17 -43.69 -16.43 34.55
CA ASP A 17 -43.37 -15.15 33.90
C ASP A 17 -41.87 -14.80 34.00
N ILE A 18 -41.22 -15.08 35.13
CA ILE A 18 -39.76 -14.90 35.27
C ILE A 18 -38.98 -15.83 34.31
N LYS A 19 -39.38 -17.09 34.18
CA LYS A 19 -38.76 -18.03 33.22
C LYS A 19 -38.91 -17.57 31.77
N ASN A 20 -40.05 -16.96 31.44
CA ASN A 20 -40.31 -16.41 30.12
C ASN A 20 -39.42 -15.17 29.85
N ILE A 21 -39.22 -14.32 30.85
CA ILE A 21 -38.32 -13.16 30.78
C ILE A 21 -36.86 -13.61 30.61
N ASP A 22 -36.39 -14.60 31.37
CA ASP A 22 -35.02 -15.15 31.23
C ASP A 22 -34.81 -15.80 29.85
N SER A 23 -35.83 -16.48 29.32
CA SER A 23 -35.81 -17.01 27.95
C SER A 23 -35.74 -15.90 26.89
N LEU A 24 -36.45 -14.79 27.08
CA LEU A 24 -36.42 -13.64 26.17
C LEU A 24 -35.09 -12.89 26.23
N ILE A 25 -34.49 -12.75 27.41
CA ILE A 25 -33.16 -12.16 27.59
C ILE A 25 -32.11 -13.03 26.90
N SER A 26 -32.13 -14.34 27.11
CA SER A 26 -31.19 -15.24 26.43
C SER A 26 -31.34 -15.27 24.90
N LEU A 27 -32.57 -15.17 24.37
CA LEU A 27 -32.83 -14.99 22.93
C LEU A 27 -32.27 -13.66 22.41
N SER A 28 -32.43 -12.58 23.18
CA SER A 28 -31.87 -11.27 22.85
C SER A 28 -30.34 -11.29 22.83
N ASP A 29 -29.72 -11.93 23.83
CA ASP A 29 -28.27 -12.04 23.93
C ASP A 29 -27.67 -12.87 22.77
N ASP A 30 -28.31 -13.99 22.41
CA ASP A 30 -27.93 -14.80 21.24
C ASP A 30 -28.08 -14.01 19.92
N CYS A 31 -29.14 -13.20 19.78
CA CYS A 31 -29.31 -12.30 18.64
C CYS A 31 -28.22 -11.22 18.57
N ILE A 32 -27.84 -10.64 19.70
CA ILE A 32 -26.76 -9.63 19.80
C ILE A 32 -25.43 -10.29 19.44
N GLU A 33 -25.14 -11.47 19.96
CA GLU A 33 -23.91 -12.22 19.68
C GLU A 33 -23.81 -12.58 18.19
N LYS A 34 -24.88 -13.10 17.59
CA LYS A 34 -24.95 -13.37 16.14
C LYS A 34 -24.75 -12.12 15.31
N THR A 35 -25.31 -10.99 15.73
CA THR A 35 -25.13 -9.70 15.03
C THR A 35 -23.68 -9.23 15.11
N LEU A 36 -23.06 -9.35 16.28
CA LEU A 36 -21.66 -8.99 16.50
C LEU A 36 -20.71 -9.87 15.69
N ILE A 37 -20.98 -11.18 15.60
CA ILE A 37 -20.24 -12.10 14.71
C ILE A 37 -20.36 -11.65 13.25
N ARG A 38 -21.58 -11.32 12.78
CA ARG A 38 -21.78 -10.85 11.40
C ARG A 38 -21.02 -9.56 11.10
N ILE A 39 -21.04 -8.58 12.01
CA ILE A 39 -20.29 -7.33 11.85
C ILE A 39 -18.78 -7.59 11.77
N ARG A 40 -18.26 -8.49 12.62
CA ARG A 40 -16.85 -8.91 12.55
C ARG A 40 -16.51 -9.55 11.20
N SER A 41 -17.36 -10.45 10.71
CA SER A 41 -17.17 -11.06 9.38
C SER A 41 -17.20 -10.03 8.26
N ILE A 42 -18.12 -9.06 8.31
CA ILE A 42 -18.18 -7.96 7.31
C ILE A 42 -16.91 -7.12 7.35
N ASN A 43 -16.42 -6.78 8.54
CA ASN A 43 -15.18 -6.01 8.69
C ASN A 43 -13.96 -6.79 8.19
N ALA A 44 -13.90 -8.10 8.47
CA ALA A 44 -12.83 -8.95 7.94
C ALA A 44 -12.86 -8.99 6.40
N LEU A 45 -14.05 -9.13 5.79
CA LEU A 45 -14.20 -9.06 4.33
C LEU A 45 -13.80 -7.70 3.77
N ARG A 46 -14.16 -6.61 4.46
CA ARG A 46 -13.74 -5.25 4.10
C ARG A 46 -12.22 -5.12 4.12
N ASP A 47 -11.55 -5.64 5.15
CA ASP A 47 -10.10 -5.58 5.27
C ASP A 47 -9.41 -6.41 4.17
N GLU A 48 -9.94 -7.58 3.82
CA GLU A 48 -9.44 -8.36 2.68
C GLU A 48 -9.70 -7.68 1.33
N LEU A 49 -10.84 -7.02 1.15
CA LEU A 49 -11.13 -6.21 -0.04
C LEU A 49 -10.20 -5.00 -0.18
N ILE A 50 -9.78 -4.39 0.94
CA ILE A 50 -8.78 -3.33 0.95
C ILE A 50 -7.39 -3.87 0.55
N LYS A 51 -7.07 -5.12 0.90
CA LYS A 51 -5.81 -5.78 0.52
C LYS A 51 -5.80 -6.26 -0.93
N LEU A 52 -6.96 -6.58 -1.50
CA LEU A 52 -7.09 -6.87 -2.92
C LEU A 52 -6.68 -5.63 -3.71
N ASN A 53 -5.54 -5.73 -4.40
CA ASN A 53 -5.07 -4.69 -5.31
C ASN A 53 -6.17 -4.46 -6.35
N LEU A 54 -7.00 -3.41 -6.17
CA LEU A 54 -8.23 -3.14 -6.91
C LEU A 54 -8.04 -3.01 -8.43
N ASN A 55 -6.78 -2.99 -8.88
CA ASN A 55 -6.39 -3.01 -10.28
C ASN A 55 -5.21 -3.96 -10.53
N PRO A 56 -5.45 -5.29 -10.63
CA PRO A 56 -4.39 -6.26 -10.87
C PRO A 56 -3.74 -6.06 -12.24
N GLU A 57 -4.49 -5.61 -13.25
CA GLU A 57 -3.98 -5.26 -14.57
C GLU A 57 -2.98 -4.10 -14.48
N GLY A 58 -3.34 -3.03 -13.77
CA GLY A 58 -2.46 -1.88 -13.53
C GLY A 58 -1.20 -2.25 -12.75
N LEU A 59 -1.30 -3.16 -11.78
CA LEU A 59 -0.13 -3.67 -11.05
C LEU A 59 0.82 -4.46 -11.96
N ILE A 60 0.28 -5.38 -12.75
CA ILE A 60 1.07 -6.20 -13.68
C ILE A 60 1.74 -5.30 -14.72
N TYR A 61 1.00 -4.35 -15.28
CA TYR A 61 1.53 -3.38 -16.22
C TYR A 61 2.62 -2.51 -15.59
N PHE A 62 2.41 -1.99 -14.37
CA PHE A 62 3.44 -1.22 -13.67
C PHE A 62 4.73 -2.03 -13.49
N ASN A 63 4.62 -3.25 -12.96
CA ASN A 63 5.78 -4.08 -12.66
C ASN A 63 6.58 -4.50 -13.90
N ASN A 64 5.90 -4.74 -15.03
CA ASN A 64 6.54 -5.26 -16.24
C ASN A 64 6.95 -4.17 -17.23
N GLU A 65 6.21 -3.06 -17.30
CA GLU A 65 6.37 -2.06 -18.37
C GLU A 65 6.88 -0.72 -17.87
N VAL A 66 6.49 -0.30 -16.65
CA VAL A 66 6.87 1.01 -16.09
C VAL A 66 8.12 0.90 -15.22
N TYR A 67 8.11 -0.05 -14.28
CA TYR A 67 9.16 -0.19 -13.28
C TYR A 67 10.55 -0.45 -13.90
N PRO A 68 10.72 -1.32 -14.91
CA PRO A 68 12.05 -1.54 -15.50
C PRO A 68 12.62 -0.29 -16.16
N LEU A 69 11.78 0.49 -16.86
CA LEU A 69 12.19 1.74 -17.50
C LEU A 69 12.57 2.80 -16.46
N LEU A 70 11.74 2.97 -15.43
CA LEU A 70 12.00 3.89 -14.32
C LEU A 70 13.29 3.52 -13.56
N TYR A 71 13.47 2.23 -13.27
CA TYR A 71 14.66 1.70 -12.61
C TYR A 71 15.92 1.95 -13.44
N THR A 72 15.85 1.69 -14.75
CA THR A 72 16.98 1.90 -15.68
C THR A 72 17.33 3.38 -15.77
N LEU A 73 16.34 4.26 -15.95
CA LEU A 73 16.53 5.71 -16.00
C LEU A 73 17.19 6.23 -14.73
N THR A 74 16.74 5.76 -13.56
CA THR A 74 17.27 6.16 -12.26
C THR A 74 18.75 5.76 -12.13
N ASN A 75 19.09 4.53 -12.52
CA ASN A 75 20.46 4.03 -12.43
C ASN A 75 21.40 4.73 -13.41
N LEU A 76 20.97 4.96 -14.65
CA LEU A 76 21.77 5.69 -15.64
C LEU A 76 21.99 7.15 -15.20
N SER A 77 20.94 7.83 -14.76
CA SER A 77 21.03 9.21 -14.27
C SER A 77 21.98 9.32 -13.08
N THR A 78 21.87 8.40 -12.11
CA THR A 78 22.75 8.36 -10.94
C THR A 78 24.20 8.08 -11.33
N THR A 79 24.43 7.14 -12.25
CA THR A 79 25.77 6.81 -12.73
C THR A 79 26.39 7.99 -13.48
N SER A 80 25.62 8.66 -14.34
CA SER A 80 26.05 9.86 -15.08
C SER A 80 26.44 10.99 -14.13
N LEU A 81 25.64 11.24 -13.09
CA LEU A 81 25.94 12.22 -12.05
C LEU A 81 27.24 11.90 -11.29
N ASN A 82 27.44 10.63 -10.92
CA ASN A 82 28.65 10.19 -10.21
C ASN A 82 29.91 10.32 -11.09
N LEU A 83 29.80 9.98 -12.38
CA LEU A 83 30.88 10.16 -13.35
C LEU A 83 31.19 11.64 -13.56
N SER A 84 30.17 12.48 -13.70
CA SER A 84 30.33 13.93 -13.87
C SER A 84 31.03 14.56 -12.68
N THR A 85 30.60 14.20 -11.47
CA THR A 85 31.24 14.63 -10.21
C THR A 85 32.71 14.22 -10.18
N SER A 86 32.99 12.95 -10.49
CA SER A 86 34.36 12.40 -10.49
C SER A 86 35.25 13.07 -11.54
N ALA A 87 34.74 13.26 -12.76
CA ALA A 87 35.44 13.93 -13.85
C ALA A 87 35.77 15.39 -13.50
N ASN A 88 34.83 16.09 -12.85
CA ASN A 88 35.03 17.46 -12.38
C ASN A 88 36.17 17.51 -11.35
N PHE A 89 36.13 16.68 -10.31
CA PHE A 89 37.22 16.59 -9.34
C PHE A 89 38.56 16.31 -10.00
N LEU A 90 38.61 15.34 -10.92
CA LEU A 90 39.84 14.95 -11.59
C LEU A 90 40.40 16.05 -12.50
N SER A 91 39.53 16.81 -13.16
CA SER A 91 39.92 17.93 -14.04
C SER A 91 40.54 19.12 -13.28
N THR A 92 40.22 19.25 -11.99
CA THR A 92 40.73 20.32 -11.12
C THR A 92 41.94 19.91 -10.28
N ALA A 93 42.32 18.63 -10.30
CA ALA A 93 43.44 18.12 -9.53
C ALA A 93 44.77 18.66 -10.07
N VAL A 94 45.56 19.31 -9.21
CA VAL A 94 46.81 20.03 -9.55
C VAL A 94 47.87 19.15 -10.24
N TYR A 95 47.84 17.83 -10.02
CA TYR A 95 48.81 16.88 -10.56
C TYR A 95 48.38 16.21 -11.87
N LEU A 96 47.14 16.45 -12.32
CA LEU A 96 46.59 15.85 -13.54
C LEU A 96 46.38 16.94 -14.59
N LYS A 97 46.66 16.60 -15.85
CA LYS A 97 46.42 17.55 -16.94
C LYS A 97 44.94 17.48 -17.27
N PRO A 98 44.20 18.61 -17.32
CA PRO A 98 42.77 18.61 -17.68
C PRO A 98 42.48 18.00 -19.07
N LYS A 99 43.51 17.88 -19.92
CA LYS A 99 43.45 17.25 -21.25
C LYS A 99 43.78 15.75 -21.23
N ASP A 100 43.88 15.11 -20.07
CA ASP A 100 44.04 13.66 -20.01
C ASP A 100 42.89 12.99 -20.76
N SER A 101 43.24 12.11 -21.70
CA SER A 101 42.28 11.50 -22.63
C SER A 101 41.13 10.82 -21.89
N LYS A 102 41.42 10.21 -20.73
CA LYS A 102 40.43 9.54 -19.88
C LYS A 102 39.34 10.47 -19.33
N ILE A 103 39.68 11.72 -18.98
CA ILE A 103 38.68 12.70 -18.50
C ILE A 103 37.76 13.07 -19.67
N LYS A 104 38.35 13.32 -20.84
CA LYS A 104 37.60 13.63 -22.07
C LYS A 104 36.68 12.48 -22.47
N ASP A 105 37.16 11.23 -22.41
CA ASP A 105 36.38 10.05 -22.74
C ASP A 105 35.21 9.86 -21.76
N THR A 106 35.44 10.14 -20.47
CA THR A 106 34.38 10.11 -19.44
C THR A 106 33.31 11.17 -19.70
N LEU A 107 33.72 12.39 -20.05
CA LEU A 107 32.78 13.46 -20.43
C LEU A 107 31.96 13.07 -21.67
N LYS A 108 32.58 12.43 -22.66
CA LYS A 108 31.86 11.91 -23.84
C LYS A 108 30.82 10.85 -23.45
N LEU A 109 31.20 9.90 -22.60
CA LEU A 109 30.28 8.87 -22.09
C LEU A 109 29.09 9.50 -21.35
N ILE A 110 29.30 10.54 -20.56
CA ILE A 110 28.21 11.27 -19.86
C ILE A 110 27.20 11.84 -20.85
N TYR A 111 27.64 12.40 -21.97
CA TYR A 111 26.72 12.87 -23.03
C TYR A 111 25.94 11.72 -23.66
N GLU A 112 26.62 10.62 -24.00
CA GLU A 112 25.96 9.43 -24.57
C GLU A 112 24.92 8.83 -23.59
N MET A 113 25.23 8.82 -22.29
CA MET A 113 24.28 8.39 -21.26
C MET A 113 23.10 9.35 -21.10
N THR A 114 23.31 10.65 -21.33
CA THR A 114 22.24 11.65 -21.25
C THR A 114 21.24 11.46 -22.40
N GLU A 115 21.73 11.22 -23.62
CA GLU A 115 20.90 10.87 -24.78
C GLU A 115 20.09 9.59 -24.50
N GLN A 116 20.71 8.54 -23.95
CA GLN A 116 19.99 7.32 -23.54
C GLN A 116 18.93 7.58 -22.46
N CYS A 117 19.17 8.53 -21.54
CA CYS A 117 18.17 8.90 -20.54
C CYS A 117 16.96 9.59 -21.17
N GLU A 118 17.16 10.42 -22.20
CA GLU A 118 16.07 11.06 -22.95
C GLU A 118 15.21 10.01 -23.66
N ASP A 119 15.82 9.06 -24.37
CA ASP A 119 15.11 7.96 -25.04
C ASP A 119 14.25 7.14 -24.06
N ILE A 120 14.82 6.80 -22.89
CA ILE A 120 14.10 6.05 -21.85
C ILE A 120 12.98 6.89 -21.25
N TYR A 121 13.22 8.19 -21.02
CA TYR A 121 12.22 9.10 -20.46
C TYR A 121 11.00 9.23 -21.39
N ASP A 122 11.23 9.39 -22.69
CA ASP A 122 10.17 9.51 -23.68
C ASP A 122 9.31 8.23 -23.75
N SER A 123 9.95 7.07 -23.71
CA SER A 123 9.25 5.78 -23.62
C SER A 123 8.46 5.65 -22.31
N LEU A 124 9.08 6.01 -21.18
CA LEU A 124 8.45 5.95 -19.85
C LEU A 124 7.23 6.86 -19.76
N LYS A 125 7.27 8.05 -20.36
CA LYS A 125 6.15 9.00 -20.39
C LYS A 125 4.91 8.35 -21.02
N TYR A 126 5.06 7.70 -22.17
CA TYR A 126 3.96 6.97 -22.81
C TYR A 126 3.41 5.83 -21.95
N LYS A 127 4.31 5.09 -21.27
CA LYS A 127 3.90 3.99 -20.38
C LYS A 127 3.14 4.51 -19.15
N ILE A 128 3.55 5.64 -18.58
CA ILE A 128 2.84 6.29 -17.46
C ILE A 128 1.44 6.75 -17.89
N ASP A 129 1.32 7.39 -19.06
CA ASP A 129 0.02 7.81 -19.59
C ASP A 129 -0.95 6.63 -19.74
N THR A 130 -0.42 5.49 -20.22
CA THR A 130 -1.18 4.23 -20.31
C THR A 130 -1.60 3.71 -18.94
N LEU A 131 -0.69 3.69 -17.96
CA LEU A 131 -1.00 3.26 -16.60
C LEU A 131 -2.09 4.13 -15.96
N ILE A 132 -2.04 5.45 -16.18
CA ILE A 132 -3.09 6.39 -15.73
C ILE A 132 -4.44 6.02 -16.39
N CYS A 133 -4.44 5.70 -17.69
CA CYS A 133 -5.67 5.26 -18.37
C CYS A 133 -6.23 3.96 -17.78
N ILE A 134 -5.38 2.95 -17.51
CA ILE A 134 -5.78 1.69 -16.87
C ILE A 134 -6.37 1.98 -15.47
N SER A 135 -5.73 2.86 -14.70
CA SER A 135 -6.21 3.22 -13.35
C SER A 135 -7.59 3.90 -13.34
N LYS A 136 -7.93 4.65 -14.39
CA LYS A 136 -9.22 5.33 -14.52
C LYS A 136 -10.36 4.39 -14.93
N LYS A 137 -10.07 3.29 -15.64
CA LYS A 137 -11.06 2.27 -16.04
C LYS A 137 -11.50 1.37 -14.88
N SER A 138 -10.68 1.26 -13.84
CA SER A 138 -10.96 0.41 -12.67
C SER A 138 -11.79 1.10 -11.58
N LYS A 139 -12.29 2.32 -11.82
CA LYS A 139 -13.23 3.04 -10.95
C LYS A 139 -14.66 2.89 -11.49
#